data_AF-A0A0N1AD83-F1
#
_entry.id   AF-A0A0N1AD83-F1
#
_cell.length_a   1.000
_cell.length_b   1.000
_cell.length_c   1.000
_cell.angle_alpha   90.00
_cell.angle_beta   90.00
_cell.angle_gamma   90.00
#
_symmetry.space_group_name_H-M   'P 1'
#
loop_
_entity.id
_entity.type
_entity.pdbx_description
1 polymer ?
#
loop_
_entity_poly.entity_id
_entity_poly.type
_entity_poly.pdbx_seq_one_letter_code
_entity_poly.pdbx_strand_id
1 'polypeptide(L)'
;MSAAAPRLNAWSLHASLLRQPWQARLNRRSWLSLSLVPVLALGVALGLGTAMRLQAGGVLMLGGLVLLVILWHLQVEGLLSQNRYALARLVPGHAQALQLSLLLQGLLVTVAAVLLISLGSSPQLRWLWLCLIVVVMLAWLAREPFGWIAFGLLSPLLGELPRWTLQLAGMPWGVQLLGLGSLVLLLATCAGQGGAWHRWADERQRRLLRTIDALSRGEAAAAVDQGRMGRAVTRCFDWPQRVWRRRVIAGGPRLPMGTRLGVALGTGGAMPALLWLGSCIGVVLGGMMWAQQVTWSLLAQPGRLGLCIGLFSMLAGILSGRLERLWARRREQALMLLLPGCPRGADVAGLEARWRAQALLLWAGLTALALALTHQGGAAGRDFVLFVALLCLPLPWAAQWRARRLHGKPSPWVFGPWPALAGVTGLAAAPLGITAAWSLGAALAVALVAEVLVRRDAGPPLPLPAGRGRRT
;
A
#
# COMPACT_ATOMS: atom_id res chain seq x y z
N MET A 1 -53.75 -1.47 -13.37
CA MET A 1 -52.97 -2.41 -14.20
C MET A 1 -51.53 -2.43 -13.68
N SER A 2 -51.17 -3.38 -12.81
CA SER A 2 -49.78 -3.53 -12.37
C SER A 2 -48.99 -4.22 -13.48
N ALA A 3 -48.13 -3.48 -14.17
CA ALA A 3 -47.15 -4.09 -15.05
C ALA A 3 -46.30 -5.06 -14.21
N ALA A 4 -46.47 -6.36 -14.43
CA ALA A 4 -45.68 -7.38 -13.78
C ALA A 4 -44.21 -7.11 -14.14
N ALA A 5 -43.42 -6.68 -13.15
CA ALA A 5 -42.00 -6.46 -13.34
C ALA A 5 -41.39 -7.72 -13.95
N PRO A 6 -40.64 -7.61 -15.06
CA PRO A 6 -40.07 -8.78 -15.73
C PRO A 6 -39.25 -9.57 -14.71
N ARG A 7 -39.59 -10.85 -14.52
CA ARG A 7 -38.81 -11.76 -13.67
C ARG A 7 -37.45 -11.91 -14.33
N LEU A 8 -36.46 -11.18 -13.82
CA LEU A 8 -35.07 -11.35 -14.24
C LEU A 8 -34.67 -12.81 -13.99
N ASN A 9 -34.28 -13.52 -15.05
CA ASN A 9 -33.77 -14.88 -14.95
C ASN A 9 -32.54 -14.86 -14.03
N ALA A 10 -32.52 -15.71 -12.99
CA ALA A 10 -31.45 -15.77 -12.00
C ALA A 10 -30.05 -15.92 -12.65
N TRP A 11 -29.97 -16.64 -13.77
CA TRP A 11 -28.75 -16.79 -14.56
C TRP A 11 -28.27 -15.49 -15.20
N SER A 12 -29.20 -14.69 -15.74
CA SER A 12 -28.88 -13.39 -16.34
C SER A 12 -28.36 -12.40 -15.30
N LEU A 13 -28.95 -12.43 -14.10
CA LEU A 13 -28.51 -11.62 -12.97
C LEU A 13 -27.10 -12.05 -12.53
N HIS A 14 -26.86 -13.35 -12.34
CA HIS A 14 -25.54 -13.88 -11.97
C HIS A 14 -24.46 -13.53 -13.01
N ALA A 15 -24.73 -13.72 -14.29
CA ALA A 15 -23.80 -13.38 -15.37
C ALA A 15 -23.49 -11.87 -15.40
N SER A 16 -24.48 -11.02 -15.13
CA SER A 16 -24.29 -9.57 -15.06
C SER A 16 -23.40 -9.15 -13.88
N LEU A 17 -23.58 -9.78 -12.71
CA LEU A 17 -22.75 -9.54 -11.53
C LEU A 17 -21.28 -9.93 -11.78
N LEU A 18 -21.03 -11.05 -12.46
CA LEU A 18 -19.67 -11.47 -12.78
C LEU A 18 -18.99 -10.59 -13.85
N ARG A 19 -19.75 -10.03 -14.81
CA ARG A 19 -19.21 -9.21 -15.91
C ARG A 19 -18.90 -7.77 -15.50
N GLN A 20 -19.72 -7.17 -14.63
CA GLN A 20 -19.61 -5.76 -14.25
C GLN A 20 -18.22 -5.34 -13.73
N PRO A 21 -17.49 -6.11 -12.90
CA PRO A 21 -16.17 -5.72 -12.41
C PRO A 21 -15.15 -5.59 -13.55
N TRP A 22 -15.20 -6.52 -14.49
CA TRP A 22 -14.33 -6.54 -15.66
C TRP A 22 -14.63 -5.38 -16.60
N GLN A 23 -15.90 -5.11 -16.85
CA GLN A 23 -16.34 -3.96 -17.66
C GLN A 23 -15.95 -2.62 -17.01
N ALA A 24 -16.14 -2.48 -15.69
CA ALA A 24 -15.75 -1.28 -14.97
C ALA A 24 -14.23 -1.03 -15.03
N ARG A 25 -13.41 -2.08 -14.98
CA ARG A 25 -11.94 -1.98 -15.13
C ARG A 25 -11.52 -1.70 -16.57
N LEU A 26 -12.17 -2.32 -17.56
CA LEU A 26 -12.00 -2.02 -18.99
C LEU A 26 -12.21 -0.52 -19.25
N ASN A 27 -13.31 0.04 -18.73
CA ASN A 27 -13.64 1.45 -18.92
C ASN A 27 -12.67 2.42 -18.23
N ARG A 28 -11.96 1.97 -17.19
CA ARG A 28 -10.97 2.78 -16.45
C ARG A 28 -9.57 2.78 -17.07
N ARG A 29 -9.34 2.10 -18.21
CA ARG A 29 -8.01 1.91 -18.84
C ARG A 29 -6.94 1.40 -17.84
N SER A 30 -7.35 0.69 -16.80
CA SER A 30 -6.44 0.13 -15.77
C SER A 30 -5.71 -1.13 -16.24
N TRP A 31 -5.75 -1.44 -17.54
CA TRP A 31 -5.11 -2.63 -18.09
C TRP A 31 -3.59 -2.56 -18.03
N LEU A 32 -2.99 -1.37 -18.15
CA LEU A 32 -1.55 -1.19 -17.92
C LEU A 32 -1.14 -1.49 -16.47
N SER A 33 -2.00 -1.22 -15.49
CA SER A 33 -1.77 -1.67 -14.10
C SER A 33 -2.04 -3.17 -13.90
N LEU A 34 -2.92 -3.78 -14.72
CA LEU A 34 -3.20 -5.22 -14.71
C LEU A 34 -2.15 -6.03 -15.48
N SER A 35 -1.40 -5.45 -16.42
CA SER A 35 -0.25 -6.09 -17.07
C SER A 35 1.02 -6.03 -16.22
N LEU A 36 1.14 -5.02 -15.35
CA LEU A 36 2.20 -4.98 -14.32
C LEU A 36 2.00 -6.04 -13.22
N VAL A 37 0.77 -6.46 -12.99
CA VAL A 37 0.40 -7.49 -12.00
C VAL A 37 1.07 -8.84 -12.24
N PRO A 38 1.00 -9.48 -13.44
CA PRO A 38 1.70 -10.73 -13.69
C PRO A 38 3.22 -10.56 -13.71
N VAL A 39 3.74 -9.40 -14.12
CA VAL A 39 5.18 -9.09 -14.05
C VAL A 39 5.66 -9.02 -12.59
N LEU A 40 4.91 -8.34 -11.72
CA LEU A 40 5.18 -8.30 -10.29
C LEU A 40 5.04 -9.67 -9.65
N ALA A 41 4.02 -10.44 -10.02
CA ALA A 41 3.81 -11.80 -9.52
C ALA A 41 4.98 -12.72 -9.90
N LEU A 42 5.42 -12.65 -11.15
CA LEU A 42 6.56 -13.41 -11.66
C LEU A 42 7.86 -12.96 -11.00
N GLY A 43 8.08 -11.65 -10.83
CA GLY A 43 9.26 -11.12 -10.14
C GLY A 43 9.35 -11.54 -8.68
N VAL A 44 8.23 -11.51 -7.95
CA VAL A 44 8.14 -12.02 -6.57
C VAL A 44 8.39 -13.52 -6.54
N ALA A 45 7.83 -14.27 -7.49
CA ALA A 45 8.00 -15.72 -7.56
C ALA A 45 9.44 -16.13 -7.87
N LEU A 46 10.09 -15.44 -8.80
CA LEU A 46 11.50 -15.65 -9.12
C LEU A 46 12.40 -15.25 -7.93
N GLY A 47 12.11 -14.13 -7.26
CA GLY A 47 12.87 -13.68 -6.09
C GLY A 47 12.77 -14.65 -4.90
N LEU A 48 11.57 -15.14 -4.60
CA LEU A 48 11.37 -16.13 -3.55
C LEU A 48 11.88 -17.51 -3.96
N GLY A 49 11.69 -17.90 -5.22
CA GLY A 49 12.18 -19.15 -5.78
C GLY A 49 13.69 -19.29 -5.72
N THR A 50 14.40 -18.22 -6.08
CA THR A 50 15.87 -18.15 -5.95
C THR A 50 16.31 -18.13 -4.49
N ALA A 51 15.65 -17.34 -3.63
CA ALA A 51 15.93 -17.29 -2.20
C ALA A 51 15.77 -18.65 -1.49
N MET A 52 14.72 -19.40 -1.85
CA MET A 52 14.40 -20.71 -1.27
C MET A 52 15.02 -21.88 -2.04
N ARG A 53 15.84 -21.62 -3.07
CA ARG A 53 16.45 -22.64 -3.95
C ARG A 53 15.42 -23.64 -4.49
N LEU A 54 14.24 -23.14 -4.86
CA LEU A 54 13.17 -23.97 -5.39
C LEU A 54 13.55 -24.46 -6.80
N GLN A 55 13.20 -25.72 -7.08
CA GLN A 55 13.20 -26.22 -8.46
C GLN A 55 12.21 -25.42 -9.32
N ALA A 56 12.36 -25.48 -10.65
CA ALA A 56 11.49 -24.76 -11.59
C ALA A 56 9.99 -24.98 -11.31
N GLY A 57 9.60 -26.19 -10.90
CA GLY A 57 8.22 -26.50 -10.48
C GLY A 57 7.73 -25.69 -9.27
N GLY A 58 8.58 -25.46 -8.27
CA GLY A 58 8.25 -24.64 -7.10
C GLY A 58 8.13 -23.16 -7.43
N VAL A 59 8.96 -22.66 -8.36
CA VAL A 59 8.87 -21.28 -8.86
C VAL A 59 7.57 -21.06 -9.64
N LEU A 60 7.23 -21.98 -10.54
CA LEU A 60 5.98 -21.94 -11.31
C LEU A 60 4.76 -22.02 -10.40
N MET A 61 4.78 -22.90 -9.40
CA MET A 61 3.72 -23.01 -8.40
C MET A 61 3.55 -21.70 -7.63
N LEU A 62 4.64 -21.08 -7.15
CA LEU A 62 4.57 -19.85 -6.39
C LEU A 62 4.09 -18.67 -7.26
N GLY A 63 4.53 -18.60 -8.52
CA GLY A 63 4.00 -17.65 -9.50
C GLY A 63 2.51 -17.86 -9.77
N GLY A 64 2.08 -19.12 -9.91
CA GLY A 64 0.67 -19.49 -10.04
C GLY A 64 -0.17 -19.08 -8.84
N LEU A 65 0.33 -19.30 -7.62
CA LEU A 65 -0.34 -18.87 -6.38
C LEU A 65 -0.45 -17.35 -6.29
N VAL A 66 0.62 -16.61 -6.58
CA VAL A 66 0.57 -15.14 -6.54
C VAL A 66 -0.42 -14.62 -7.59
N LEU A 67 -0.41 -15.17 -8.81
CA LEU A 67 -1.38 -14.82 -9.83
C LEU A 67 -2.81 -15.12 -9.38
N LEU A 68 -3.03 -16.29 -8.78
CA LEU A 68 -4.33 -16.70 -8.24
C LEU A 68 -4.82 -15.75 -7.15
N VAL A 69 -3.96 -15.33 -6.23
CA VAL A 69 -4.28 -14.34 -5.19
C VAL A 69 -4.67 -12.99 -5.80
N ILE A 70 -4.01 -12.58 -6.88
CA ILE A 70 -4.35 -11.31 -7.53
C ILE A 70 -5.68 -11.44 -8.27
N LEU A 71 -5.90 -12.52 -9.02
CA LEU A 71 -7.18 -12.79 -9.66
C LEU A 71 -8.33 -12.85 -8.65
N TRP A 72 -8.10 -13.53 -7.52
CA TRP A 72 -9.01 -13.54 -6.38
C TRP A 72 -9.35 -12.14 -5.92
N HIS A 73 -8.33 -11.33 -5.62
CA HIS A 73 -8.53 -9.97 -5.12
C HIS A 73 -9.35 -9.14 -6.12
N LEU A 74 -9.02 -9.21 -7.41
CA LEU A 74 -9.70 -8.46 -8.47
C LEU A 74 -11.20 -8.83 -8.58
N GLN A 75 -11.52 -10.12 -8.46
CA GLN A 75 -12.87 -10.64 -8.56
C GLN A 75 -13.69 -10.36 -7.30
N VAL A 76 -13.16 -10.68 -6.12
CA VAL A 76 -13.84 -10.51 -4.84
C VAL A 76 -14.03 -9.04 -4.50
N GLU A 77 -13.03 -8.18 -4.74
CA GLU A 77 -13.20 -6.72 -4.63
C GLU A 77 -14.33 -6.24 -5.56
N GLY A 78 -14.38 -6.78 -6.78
CA GLY A 78 -15.44 -6.54 -7.75
C GLY A 78 -16.83 -6.87 -7.22
N LEU A 79 -17.01 -8.10 -6.72
CA LEU A 79 -18.28 -8.56 -6.14
C LEU A 79 -18.65 -7.77 -4.88
N LEU A 80 -17.71 -7.54 -3.97
CA LEU A 80 -17.95 -6.75 -2.76
C LEU A 80 -18.32 -5.29 -3.07
N SER A 81 -17.80 -4.71 -4.17
CA SER A 81 -18.20 -3.37 -4.61
C SER A 81 -19.66 -3.28 -5.10
N GLN A 82 -20.26 -4.42 -5.47
CA GLN A 82 -21.67 -4.56 -5.83
C GLN A 82 -22.57 -4.83 -4.62
N ASN A 83 -21.99 -5.17 -3.47
CA ASN A 83 -22.70 -5.37 -2.21
C ASN A 83 -23.15 -4.02 -1.62
N ARG A 84 -24.10 -3.35 -2.28
CA ARG A 84 -24.66 -2.08 -1.85
C ARG A 84 -25.94 -2.31 -1.07
N TYR A 85 -26.13 -1.54 0.00
CA TYR A 85 -27.33 -1.58 0.84
C TYR A 85 -28.61 -1.38 0.01
N ALA A 86 -28.59 -0.39 -0.89
CA ALA A 86 -29.73 -0.08 -1.74
C ALA A 86 -30.08 -1.23 -2.69
N LEU A 87 -29.08 -1.87 -3.31
CA LEU A 87 -29.31 -2.98 -4.24
C LEU A 87 -29.85 -4.21 -3.52
N ALA A 88 -29.34 -4.51 -2.32
CA ALA A 88 -29.84 -5.64 -1.51
C ALA A 88 -31.32 -5.48 -1.07
N ARG A 89 -31.84 -4.24 -0.94
CA ARG A 89 -33.24 -3.99 -0.57
C ARG A 89 -34.18 -3.81 -1.76
N LEU A 90 -33.68 -3.22 -2.85
CA LEU A 90 -34.51 -2.85 -4.00
C LEU A 90 -34.54 -3.93 -5.08
N VAL A 91 -33.54 -4.81 -5.16
CA VAL A 91 -33.45 -5.86 -6.18
C VAL A 91 -33.64 -7.23 -5.52
N PRO A 92 -34.78 -7.91 -5.76
CA PRO A 92 -35.03 -9.22 -5.18
C PRO A 92 -34.00 -10.24 -5.67
N GLY A 93 -33.49 -11.07 -4.76
CA GLY A 93 -32.50 -12.12 -5.08
C GLY A 93 -31.06 -11.64 -5.28
N HIS A 94 -30.78 -10.33 -5.31
CA HIS A 94 -29.42 -9.79 -5.51
C HIS A 94 -28.43 -10.29 -4.45
N ALA A 95 -28.82 -10.24 -3.17
CA ALA A 95 -27.96 -10.68 -2.07
C ALA A 95 -27.65 -12.18 -2.14
N GLN A 96 -28.65 -13.01 -2.47
CA GLN A 96 -28.48 -14.46 -2.61
C GLN A 96 -27.58 -14.80 -3.80
N ALA A 97 -27.79 -14.13 -4.94
CA ALA A 97 -26.95 -14.30 -6.12
C ALA A 97 -25.49 -13.92 -5.84
N LEU A 98 -25.27 -12.82 -5.10
CA LEU A 98 -23.94 -12.39 -4.69
C LEU A 98 -23.26 -13.37 -3.72
N GLN A 99 -24.02 -13.92 -2.76
CA GLN A 99 -23.54 -14.97 -1.85
C GLN A 99 -23.09 -16.19 -2.62
N LEU A 100 -23.92 -16.66 -3.57
CA LEU A 100 -23.60 -17.80 -4.40
C LEU A 100 -22.37 -17.55 -5.28
N SER A 101 -22.25 -16.35 -5.88
CA SER A 101 -21.06 -15.96 -6.64
C SER A 101 -19.79 -15.99 -5.77
N LEU A 102 -19.83 -15.45 -4.55
CA LEU A 102 -18.70 -15.45 -3.63
C LEU A 102 -18.31 -16.85 -3.19
N LEU A 103 -19.29 -17.71 -2.88
CA LEU A 103 -19.06 -19.11 -2.52
C LEU A 103 -18.43 -19.90 -3.67
N LEU A 104 -18.98 -19.76 -4.88
CA LEU A 104 -18.50 -20.48 -6.06
C LEU A 104 -17.09 -20.03 -6.44
N GLN A 105 -16.80 -18.72 -6.39
CA GLN A 105 -15.44 -18.22 -6.60
C GLN A 105 -14.48 -18.69 -5.50
N GLY A 106 -14.91 -18.65 -4.23
CA GLY A 106 -14.15 -19.16 -3.09
C GLY A 106 -13.73 -20.60 -3.32
N LEU A 107 -14.70 -21.45 -3.65
CA LEU A 107 -14.48 -22.87 -3.91
C LEU A 107 -13.55 -23.09 -5.11
N LEU A 108 -13.76 -22.40 -6.23
CA LEU A 108 -12.89 -22.51 -7.41
C LEU A 108 -11.45 -22.11 -7.11
N VAL A 109 -11.23 -21.03 -6.37
CA VAL A 109 -9.88 -20.58 -6.00
C VAL A 109 -9.24 -21.53 -5.00
N THR A 110 -9.99 -22.03 -4.02
CA THR A 110 -9.49 -23.06 -3.10
C THR A 110 -9.08 -24.32 -3.85
N VAL A 111 -9.91 -24.82 -4.77
CA VAL A 111 -9.59 -26.01 -5.59
C VAL A 111 -8.36 -25.76 -6.45
N ALA A 112 -8.29 -24.63 -7.16
CA ALA A 112 -7.14 -24.29 -8.00
C ALA A 112 -5.84 -24.19 -7.18
N ALA A 113 -5.90 -23.58 -6.00
CA ALA A 113 -4.73 -23.48 -5.12
C ALA A 113 -4.32 -24.83 -4.55
N VAL A 114 -5.27 -25.66 -4.11
CA VAL A 114 -4.98 -27.02 -3.62
C VAL A 114 -4.35 -27.85 -4.74
N LEU A 115 -4.83 -27.75 -5.97
CA LEU A 115 -4.23 -28.42 -7.14
C LEU A 115 -2.81 -27.91 -7.38
N LEU A 116 -2.59 -26.58 -7.41
CA LEU A 116 -1.26 -26.00 -7.57
C LEU A 116 -0.29 -26.47 -6.49
N ILE A 117 -0.70 -26.44 -5.22
CA ILE A 117 0.11 -26.89 -4.08
C ILE A 117 0.37 -28.40 -4.14
N SER A 118 -0.61 -29.20 -4.58
CA SER A 118 -0.46 -30.65 -4.72
C SER A 118 0.48 -31.04 -5.87
N LEU A 119 0.47 -30.27 -6.96
CA LEU A 119 1.36 -30.44 -8.11
C LEU A 119 2.79 -29.95 -7.82
N GLY A 120 2.93 -28.91 -6.99
CA GLY A 120 4.20 -28.43 -6.46
C GLY A 120 4.71 -29.37 -5.37
N SER A 121 5.17 -30.55 -5.77
CA SER A 121 5.54 -31.76 -5.01
C SER A 121 6.48 -31.63 -3.79
N SER A 122 6.79 -30.43 -3.30
CA SER A 122 7.65 -30.25 -2.12
C SER A 122 6.84 -30.20 -0.82
N PRO A 123 7.07 -31.14 0.13
CA PRO A 123 6.46 -31.06 1.46
C PRO A 123 6.82 -29.78 2.23
N GLN A 124 7.93 -29.13 1.87
CA GLN A 124 8.34 -27.83 2.43
C GLN A 124 7.40 -26.67 2.03
N LEU A 125 6.56 -26.87 1.02
CA LEU A 125 5.64 -25.85 0.49
C LEU A 125 4.20 -26.06 0.98
N ARG A 126 3.95 -27.08 1.80
CA ARG A 126 2.61 -27.36 2.33
C ARG A 126 2.05 -26.19 3.11
N TRP A 127 2.85 -25.45 3.86
CA TRP A 127 2.39 -24.26 4.61
C TRP A 127 1.74 -23.18 3.71
N LEU A 128 1.94 -23.21 2.38
CA LEU A 128 1.31 -22.25 1.46
C LEU A 128 -0.21 -22.33 1.43
N TRP A 129 -0.83 -23.43 1.89
CA TRP A 129 -2.28 -23.46 2.03
C TRP A 129 -2.77 -22.43 3.07
N LEU A 130 -1.92 -22.00 4.02
CA LEU A 130 -2.22 -20.90 4.94
C LEU A 130 -2.40 -19.58 4.21
N CYS A 131 -1.77 -19.39 3.05
CA CYS A 131 -2.00 -18.21 2.21
C CYS A 131 -3.47 -18.13 1.78
N LEU A 132 -4.14 -19.27 1.53
CA LEU A 132 -5.59 -19.27 1.24
C LEU A 132 -6.40 -18.77 2.43
N ILE A 133 -6.05 -19.16 3.65
CA ILE A 133 -6.70 -18.64 4.86
C ILE A 133 -6.55 -17.13 4.90
N VAL A 134 -5.32 -16.64 4.76
CA VAL A 134 -5.03 -15.20 4.80
C VAL A 134 -5.83 -14.47 3.73
N VAL A 135 -5.90 -15.02 2.52
CA VAL A 135 -6.59 -14.40 1.38
C VAL A 135 -8.11 -14.32 1.57
N VAL A 136 -8.72 -15.35 2.15
CA VAL A 136 -10.14 -15.35 2.53
C VAL A 136 -10.39 -14.42 3.72
N MET A 137 -9.52 -14.47 4.73
CA MET A 137 -9.59 -13.55 5.88
C MET A 137 -9.42 -12.11 5.46
N LEU A 138 -8.57 -11.78 4.48
CA LEU A 138 -8.41 -10.43 3.96
C LEU A 138 -9.72 -9.90 3.36
N ALA A 139 -10.46 -10.74 2.62
CA ALA A 139 -11.76 -10.37 2.09
C ALA A 139 -12.79 -10.12 3.21
N TRP A 140 -12.77 -10.93 4.26
CA TRP A 140 -13.64 -10.76 5.43
C TRP A 140 -13.27 -9.52 6.27
N LEU A 141 -11.97 -9.34 6.56
CA LEU A 141 -11.41 -8.20 7.29
C LEU A 141 -11.57 -6.88 6.54
N ALA A 142 -11.67 -6.90 5.20
CA ALA A 142 -12.02 -5.70 4.42
C ALA A 142 -13.43 -5.19 4.79
N ARG A 143 -14.37 -6.11 5.05
CA ARG A 143 -15.71 -5.78 5.54
C ARG A 143 -15.69 -5.38 7.01
N GLU A 144 -14.90 -6.08 7.83
CA GLU A 144 -14.86 -5.92 9.29
C GLU A 144 -13.57 -5.22 9.78
N PRO A 145 -13.53 -3.88 9.85
CA PRO A 145 -12.31 -3.13 10.19
C PRO A 145 -11.89 -3.34 11.65
N PHE A 146 -12.84 -3.63 12.54
CA PHE A 146 -12.52 -3.95 13.93
C PHE A 146 -11.84 -5.31 14.05
N GLY A 147 -12.08 -6.21 13.09
CA GLY A 147 -11.34 -7.46 12.98
C GLY A 147 -9.84 -7.22 12.82
N TRP A 148 -9.41 -6.15 12.12
CA TRP A 148 -7.99 -5.78 12.04
C TRP A 148 -7.42 -5.33 13.37
N ILE A 149 -8.21 -4.59 14.16
CA ILE A 149 -7.79 -4.13 15.48
C ILE A 149 -7.70 -5.32 16.43
N ALA A 150 -8.70 -6.19 16.45
CA ALA A 150 -8.67 -7.42 17.23
C ALA A 150 -7.52 -8.32 16.80
N PHE A 151 -7.32 -8.54 15.49
CA PHE A 151 -6.21 -9.33 14.97
C PHE A 151 -4.85 -8.72 15.35
N GLY A 152 -4.69 -7.40 15.22
CA GLY A 152 -3.46 -6.70 15.59
C GLY A 152 -3.17 -6.72 17.09
N LEU A 153 -4.19 -6.58 17.94
CA LEU A 153 -4.06 -6.60 19.40
C LEU A 153 -3.93 -8.03 19.97
N LEU A 154 -4.58 -9.00 19.34
CA LEU A 154 -4.53 -10.41 19.75
C LEU A 154 -3.34 -11.14 19.14
N SER A 155 -2.77 -10.68 18.02
CA SER A 155 -1.61 -11.34 17.39
C SER A 155 -0.41 -11.51 18.35
N PRO A 156 -0.06 -10.54 19.22
CA PRO A 156 0.97 -10.74 20.24
C PRO A 156 0.56 -11.77 21.30
N LEU A 157 -0.73 -11.81 21.66
CA LEU A 157 -1.29 -12.74 22.65
C LEU A 157 -1.45 -14.17 22.12
N LEU A 158 -1.56 -14.34 20.80
CA LEU A 158 -1.66 -15.62 20.10
C LEU A 158 -0.30 -16.34 19.94
N GLY A 159 0.77 -15.77 20.50
CA GLY A 159 2.11 -16.35 20.49
C GLY A 159 2.81 -16.30 19.12
N GLU A 160 3.95 -16.98 19.01
CA GLU A 160 4.79 -17.01 17.81
C GLU A 160 4.00 -17.52 16.58
N LEU A 161 3.60 -16.61 15.67
CA LEU A 161 3.11 -16.89 14.29
C LEU A 161 3.66 -18.17 13.65
N PRO A 162 4.98 -18.44 13.72
CA PRO A 162 5.58 -19.68 13.24
C PRO A 162 5.04 -20.99 13.84
N ARG A 163 4.71 -21.05 15.13
CA ARG A 163 4.36 -22.32 15.78
C ARG A 163 2.97 -22.83 15.37
N TRP A 164 1.97 -21.95 15.34
CA TRP A 164 0.61 -22.33 14.94
C TRP A 164 0.52 -22.59 13.45
N THR A 165 1.25 -21.85 12.63
CA THR A 165 1.34 -22.12 11.18
C THR A 165 1.97 -23.49 10.90
N LEU A 166 3.02 -23.88 11.62
CA LEU A 166 3.63 -25.20 11.50
C LEU A 166 2.72 -26.32 12.02
N GLN A 167 2.02 -26.10 13.15
CA GLN A 167 1.06 -27.06 13.70
C GLN A 167 -0.12 -27.28 12.75
N LEU A 168 -0.67 -26.20 12.18
CA LEU A 168 -1.72 -26.28 11.17
C LEU A 168 -1.21 -26.99 9.90
N ALA A 169 -0.01 -26.67 9.43
CA ALA A 169 0.58 -27.33 8.27
C ALA A 169 0.79 -28.84 8.46
N GLY A 170 0.99 -29.29 9.71
CA GLY A 170 1.10 -30.69 10.08
C GLY A 170 -0.24 -31.44 10.24
N MET A 171 -1.38 -30.74 10.19
CA MET A 171 -2.71 -31.37 10.30
C MET A 171 -3.00 -32.31 9.13
N PRO A 172 -3.81 -33.37 9.33
CA PRO A 172 -4.28 -34.21 8.24
C PRO A 172 -5.02 -33.40 7.17
N TRP A 173 -4.90 -33.82 5.90
CA TRP A 173 -5.55 -33.14 4.77
C TRP A 173 -7.07 -32.96 4.95
N GLY A 174 -7.76 -33.92 5.56
CA GLY A 174 -9.19 -33.78 5.86
C GLY A 174 -9.52 -32.59 6.75
N VAL A 175 -8.69 -32.33 7.77
CA VAL A 175 -8.85 -31.19 8.68
C VAL A 175 -8.53 -29.87 7.96
N GLN A 176 -7.49 -29.87 7.11
CA GLN A 176 -7.14 -28.70 6.30
C GLN A 176 -8.27 -28.34 5.31
N LEU A 177 -8.86 -29.35 4.65
CA LEU A 177 -10.00 -29.16 3.75
C LEU A 177 -11.25 -28.68 4.48
N LEU A 178 -11.53 -29.20 5.68
CA LEU A 178 -12.63 -28.70 6.52
C LEU A 178 -12.40 -27.24 6.93
N GLY A 179 -11.17 -26.89 7.32
CA GLY A 179 -10.78 -25.51 7.61
C GLY A 179 -11.00 -24.59 6.41
N LEU A 180 -10.53 -24.98 5.24
CA LEU A 180 -10.74 -24.24 3.99
C LEU A 180 -12.23 -24.12 3.62
N GLY A 181 -13.01 -25.20 3.79
CA GLY A 181 -14.47 -25.18 3.57
C GLY A 181 -15.17 -24.20 4.52
N SER A 182 -14.79 -24.18 5.80
CA SER A 182 -15.34 -23.23 6.78
C SER A 182 -15.02 -21.77 6.41
N LEU A 183 -13.83 -21.52 5.86
CA LEU A 183 -13.41 -20.21 5.37
C LEU A 183 -14.19 -19.79 4.13
N VAL A 184 -14.45 -20.72 3.20
CA VAL A 184 -15.32 -20.43 2.05
C VAL A 184 -16.72 -20.05 2.52
N LEU A 185 -17.28 -20.75 3.51
CA LEU A 185 -18.57 -20.38 4.11
C LEU A 185 -18.54 -18.99 4.77
N LEU A 186 -17.42 -18.61 5.39
CA LEU A 186 -17.23 -17.28 5.95
C LEU A 186 -17.39 -16.19 4.88
N LEU A 187 -17.02 -16.44 3.62
CA LEU A 187 -17.20 -15.46 2.53
C LEU A 187 -18.68 -15.17 2.22
N ALA A 188 -19.58 -16.12 2.42
CA ALA A 188 -21.01 -15.86 2.23
C ALA A 188 -21.52 -14.79 3.22
N THR A 189 -20.91 -14.72 4.41
CA THR A 189 -21.22 -13.69 5.41
C THR A 189 -20.76 -12.29 4.96
N CYS A 190 -19.85 -12.21 3.99
CA CYS A 190 -19.38 -10.95 3.41
C CYS A 190 -20.40 -10.27 2.51
N ALA A 191 -21.43 -10.95 2.03
CA ALA A 191 -22.58 -10.34 1.36
C ALA A 191 -23.63 -9.87 2.40
N GLY A 192 -24.20 -8.69 2.20
CA GLY A 192 -25.12 -8.08 3.16
C GLY A 192 -26.57 -8.27 2.74
N GLN A 193 -27.44 -8.70 3.66
CA GLN A 193 -28.88 -8.89 3.38
C GLN A 193 -29.71 -7.61 3.52
N GLY A 194 -29.09 -6.44 3.72
CA GLY A 194 -29.79 -5.16 3.82
C GLY A 194 -30.27 -4.79 5.24
N GLY A 195 -29.72 -5.43 6.28
CA GLY A 195 -29.91 -5.03 7.68
C GLY A 195 -29.16 -3.76 8.08
N ALA A 196 -29.31 -3.34 9.34
CA ALA A 196 -28.65 -2.14 9.89
C ALA A 196 -27.12 -2.22 9.80
N TRP A 197 -26.54 -3.40 10.06
CA TRP A 197 -25.10 -3.62 9.91
C TRP A 197 -24.61 -3.40 8.48
N HIS A 198 -25.37 -3.90 7.49
CA HIS A 198 -25.05 -3.71 6.07
C HIS A 198 -25.09 -2.23 5.70
N ARG A 199 -26.08 -1.47 6.19
CA ARG A 199 -26.16 -0.02 5.98
C ARG A 199 -24.92 0.69 6.52
N TRP A 200 -24.55 0.40 7.76
CA TRP A 200 -23.38 0.99 8.41
C TRP A 200 -22.09 0.68 7.63
N ALA A 201 -21.91 -0.58 7.20
CA ALA A 201 -20.75 -1.01 6.43
C ALA A 201 -20.68 -0.31 5.05
N ASP A 202 -21.80 -0.22 4.32
CA ASP A 202 -21.87 0.48 3.03
C ASP A 202 -21.57 1.98 3.18
N GLU A 203 -22.15 2.65 4.19
CA GLU A 203 -21.84 4.06 4.49
C GLU A 203 -20.37 4.29 4.84
N ARG A 204 -19.77 3.40 5.62
CA ARG A 204 -18.33 3.41 5.93
C ARG A 204 -17.50 3.27 4.66
N GLN A 205 -17.82 2.31 3.79
CA GLN A 205 -17.11 2.09 2.54
C GLN A 205 -17.22 3.31 1.61
N ARG A 206 -18.40 3.91 1.47
CA ARG A 206 -18.58 5.14 0.68
C ARG A 206 -17.79 6.32 1.23
N ARG A 207 -17.71 6.46 2.55
CA ARG A 207 -16.88 7.46 3.23
C ARG A 207 -15.38 7.24 2.93
N LEU A 208 -14.92 5.99 3.02
CA LEU A 208 -13.55 5.63 2.67
C LEU A 208 -13.25 5.91 1.20
N LEU A 209 -14.13 5.52 0.28
CA LEU A 209 -13.96 5.77 -1.15
C LEU A 209 -13.94 7.26 -1.49
N ARG A 210 -14.78 8.08 -0.86
CA ARG A 210 -14.72 9.54 -0.98
C ARG A 210 -13.41 10.11 -0.45
N THR A 211 -12.92 9.55 0.65
CA THR A 211 -11.62 9.92 1.23
C THR A 211 -10.48 9.56 0.29
N ILE A 212 -10.46 8.34 -0.26
CA ILE A 212 -9.46 7.89 -1.24
C ILE A 212 -9.54 8.74 -2.51
N ASP A 213 -10.74 9.05 -2.99
CA ASP A 213 -10.92 9.89 -4.17
C ASP A 213 -10.39 11.31 -3.93
N ALA A 214 -10.78 11.93 -2.81
CA ALA A 214 -10.25 13.24 -2.38
C ALA A 214 -8.72 13.23 -2.27
N LEU A 215 -8.14 12.23 -1.59
CA LEU A 215 -6.69 12.07 -1.47
C LEU A 215 -6.03 11.88 -2.84
N SER A 216 -6.65 11.10 -3.74
CA SER A 216 -6.15 10.92 -5.10
C SER A 216 -6.24 12.21 -5.93
N ARG A 217 -7.16 13.11 -5.58
CA ARG A 217 -7.24 14.47 -6.14
C ARG A 217 -6.29 15.43 -5.42
N GLY A 218 -5.50 14.95 -4.45
CA GLY A 218 -4.62 15.71 -3.56
C GLY A 218 -5.35 16.70 -2.64
N GLU A 219 -6.65 16.51 -2.48
CA GLU A 219 -7.50 17.23 -1.53
C GLU A 219 -7.33 16.62 -0.13
N ALA A 220 -7.51 17.44 0.91
CA ALA A 220 -7.59 16.92 2.27
C ALA A 220 -8.91 16.15 2.44
N ALA A 221 -8.86 14.98 3.07
CA ALA A 221 -10.04 14.21 3.40
C ALA A 221 -10.99 15.05 4.27
N ALA A 222 -12.23 15.25 3.82
CA ALA A 222 -13.20 16.04 4.55
C ALA A 222 -13.45 15.45 5.95
N ALA A 223 -13.51 16.30 6.98
CA ALA A 223 -13.71 15.87 8.36
C ALA A 223 -15.03 15.09 8.55
N VAL A 224 -16.05 15.35 7.71
CA VAL A 224 -17.33 14.63 7.70
C VAL A 224 -17.15 13.18 7.25
N ASP A 225 -16.26 12.93 6.28
CA ASP A 225 -16.06 11.60 5.71
C ASP A 225 -15.21 10.68 6.60
N GLN A 226 -14.46 11.23 7.56
CA GLN A 226 -13.63 10.43 8.48
C GLN A 226 -14.41 9.78 9.64
N GLY A 227 -15.67 10.17 9.88
CA GLY A 227 -16.44 9.71 11.04
C GLY A 227 -15.84 10.18 12.39
N ARG A 228 -16.46 9.80 13.52
CA ARG A 228 -15.98 10.26 14.85
C ARG A 228 -14.64 9.64 15.24
N MET A 229 -14.54 8.31 15.12
CA MET A 229 -13.32 7.56 15.47
C MET A 229 -12.17 7.91 14.52
N GLY A 230 -12.42 7.95 13.21
CA GLY A 230 -11.38 8.34 12.24
C GLY A 230 -10.88 9.76 12.49
N ARG A 231 -11.76 10.72 12.83
CA ARG A 231 -11.34 12.07 13.25
C ARG A 231 -10.49 12.07 14.52
N ALA A 232 -10.80 11.23 15.50
CA ALA A 232 -10.02 11.13 16.73
C ALA A 232 -8.62 10.60 16.42
N VAL A 233 -8.53 9.51 15.65
CA VAL A 233 -7.27 8.91 15.21
C VAL A 233 -6.45 9.91 14.38
N THR A 234 -7.04 10.55 13.36
CA THR A 234 -6.32 11.54 12.55
C THR A 234 -5.86 12.74 13.36
N ARG A 235 -6.63 13.18 14.37
CA ARG A 235 -6.16 14.23 15.31
C ARG A 235 -4.92 13.78 16.07
N CYS A 236 -4.86 12.54 16.52
CA CYS A 236 -3.68 12.01 17.22
C CYS A 236 -2.43 11.97 16.34
N PHE A 237 -2.55 11.83 15.02
CA PHE A 237 -1.39 11.81 14.11
C PHE A 237 -1.10 13.15 13.42
N ASP A 238 -2.10 14.00 13.21
CA ASP A 238 -1.96 15.28 12.51
C ASP A 238 -1.63 16.46 13.43
N TRP A 239 -1.79 16.33 14.75
CA TRP A 239 -1.56 17.44 15.68
C TRP A 239 -0.16 18.08 15.53
N PRO A 240 0.95 17.35 15.31
CA PRO A 240 2.28 17.98 15.17
C PRO A 240 2.33 18.85 13.93
N GLN A 241 1.69 18.39 12.84
CA GLN A 241 1.57 19.17 11.61
C GLN A 241 0.71 20.41 11.83
N ARG A 242 -0.37 20.32 12.61
CA ARG A 242 -1.23 21.47 12.95
C ARG A 242 -0.50 22.49 13.80
N VAL A 243 0.23 22.06 14.82
CA VAL A 243 1.05 22.93 15.67
C VAL A 243 2.12 23.62 14.85
N TRP A 244 2.83 22.88 13.99
CA TRP A 244 3.80 23.45 13.06
C TRP A 244 3.17 24.50 12.14
N ARG A 245 2.02 24.21 11.52
CA ARG A 245 1.31 25.17 10.66
C ARG A 245 0.90 26.43 11.42
N ARG A 246 0.34 26.29 12.63
CA ARG A 246 -0.03 27.43 13.48
C ARG A 246 1.18 28.30 13.82
N ARG A 247 2.32 27.69 14.18
CA ARG A 247 3.57 28.42 14.44
C ARG A 247 4.07 29.16 13.21
N VAL A 248 4.00 28.53 12.03
CA VAL A 248 4.44 29.19 10.78
C VAL A 248 3.51 30.35 10.41
N ILE A 249 2.21 30.19 10.56
CA ILE A 249 1.24 31.25 10.29
C ILE A 249 1.44 32.42 11.29
N ALA A 250 1.62 32.12 12.58
CA ALA A 250 1.88 33.13 13.61
C ALA A 250 3.21 33.87 13.41
N GLY A 251 4.24 33.20 12.88
CA GLY A 251 5.52 33.84 12.52
C GLY A 251 5.43 34.81 11.33
N GLY A 252 4.36 34.70 10.52
CA GLY A 252 4.02 35.66 9.48
C GLY A 252 5.19 35.98 8.52
N PRO A 253 5.47 37.27 8.24
CA PRO A 253 6.48 37.66 7.25
C PRO A 253 7.93 37.41 7.72
N ARG A 254 8.17 37.17 9.02
CA ARG A 254 9.52 36.96 9.58
C ARG A 254 10.14 35.62 9.19
N LEU A 255 9.33 34.68 8.73
CA LEU A 255 9.81 33.35 8.35
C LEU A 255 10.33 33.31 6.91
N PRO A 256 11.36 32.48 6.64
CA PRO A 256 11.89 32.30 5.28
C PRO A 256 10.79 31.96 4.29
N MET A 257 10.85 32.58 3.10
CA MET A 257 9.84 32.45 2.05
C MET A 257 9.51 30.98 1.71
N GLY A 258 10.52 30.11 1.63
CA GLY A 258 10.30 28.68 1.37
C GLY A 258 9.48 27.95 2.44
N THR A 259 9.53 28.40 3.71
CA THR A 259 8.70 27.84 4.79
C THR A 259 7.23 28.26 4.63
N ARG A 260 7.01 29.53 4.28
CA ARG A 260 5.67 30.08 4.00
C ARG A 260 5.05 29.42 2.78
N LEU A 261 5.83 29.30 1.70
CA LEU A 261 5.43 28.61 0.47
C LEU A 261 5.12 27.13 0.73
N GLY A 262 5.87 26.46 1.61
CA GLY A 262 5.59 25.09 2.03
C GLY A 262 4.22 24.93 2.74
N VAL A 263 3.76 25.94 3.49
CA VAL A 263 2.41 25.97 4.06
C VAL A 263 1.37 26.21 2.96
N ALA A 264 1.60 27.19 2.09
CA ALA A 264 0.69 27.55 0.99
C ALA A 264 0.49 26.38 0.00
N LEU A 265 1.56 25.63 -0.32
CA LEU A 265 1.52 24.45 -1.17
C LEU A 265 1.07 23.18 -0.44
N GLY A 266 0.89 23.23 0.88
CA GLY A 266 0.55 22.06 1.69
C GLY A 266 1.64 20.99 1.75
N THR A 267 2.86 21.29 1.30
CA THR A 267 4.01 20.37 1.27
C THR A 267 4.83 20.39 2.57
N GLY A 268 4.55 21.35 3.46
CA GLY A 268 5.20 21.53 4.76
C GLY A 268 4.64 20.68 5.90
N GLY A 269 5.46 20.53 6.95
CA GLY A 269 5.08 19.86 8.20
C GLY A 269 5.10 18.32 8.16
N ALA A 270 5.71 17.72 7.14
CA ALA A 270 5.94 16.27 7.09
C ALA A 270 6.93 15.79 8.17
N MET A 271 7.96 16.59 8.47
CA MET A 271 8.99 16.24 9.47
C MET A 271 8.41 16.09 10.89
N PRO A 272 7.64 17.05 11.44
CA PRO A 272 7.01 16.87 12.75
C PRO A 272 6.06 15.66 12.80
N ALA A 273 5.30 15.42 11.73
CA ALA A 273 4.39 14.27 11.66
C ALA A 273 5.15 12.94 11.68
N LEU A 274 6.28 12.85 10.97
CA LEU A 274 7.13 11.68 10.98
C LEU A 274 7.87 11.46 12.28
N LEU A 275 8.41 12.52 12.90
CA LEU A 275 9.04 12.42 14.21
C LEU A 275 8.04 11.89 15.23
N TRP A 276 6.83 12.41 15.20
CA TRP A 276 5.74 11.93 16.05
C TRP A 276 5.36 10.47 15.78
N LEU A 277 5.23 10.08 14.50
CA LEU A 277 4.97 8.69 14.13
C LEU A 277 6.10 7.77 14.60
N GLY A 278 7.35 8.19 14.43
CA GLY A 278 8.52 7.48 14.93
C GLY A 278 8.51 7.35 16.45
N SER A 279 8.13 8.40 17.18
CA SER A 279 7.94 8.33 18.63
C SER A 279 6.83 7.37 19.02
N CYS A 280 5.69 7.36 18.33
CA CYS A 280 4.61 6.41 18.59
C CYS A 280 5.06 4.96 18.39
N ILE A 281 5.77 4.69 17.28
CA ILE A 281 6.33 3.37 17.00
C ILE A 281 7.34 2.98 18.08
N GLY A 282 8.23 3.89 18.47
CA GLY A 282 9.21 3.67 19.53
C GLY A 282 8.57 3.34 20.88
N VAL A 283 7.51 4.06 21.27
CA VAL A 283 6.75 3.79 22.50
C VAL A 283 6.08 2.43 22.45
N VAL A 284 5.44 2.07 21.33
CA VAL A 284 4.78 0.77 21.18
C VAL A 284 5.81 -0.36 21.26
N LEU A 285 6.90 -0.28 20.50
CA LEU A 285 7.96 -1.29 20.52
C LEU A 285 8.62 -1.39 21.91
N GLY A 286 8.91 -0.24 22.54
CA GLY A 286 9.47 -0.18 23.88
C GLY A 286 8.54 -0.79 24.93
N GLY A 287 7.23 -0.54 24.83
CA GLY A 287 6.22 -1.15 25.70
C GLY A 287 6.09 -2.66 25.51
N MET A 288 6.10 -3.14 24.26
CA MET A 288 6.08 -4.58 23.97
C MET A 288 7.32 -5.31 24.49
N MET A 289 8.49 -4.67 24.38
CA MET A 289 9.73 -5.19 24.94
C MET A 289 9.73 -5.19 26.47
N TRP A 290 9.26 -4.09 27.09
CA TRP A 290 9.15 -3.99 28.54
C TRP A 290 8.21 -5.06 29.12
N ALA A 291 7.11 -5.33 28.42
CA ALA A 291 6.16 -6.39 28.78
C ALA A 291 6.67 -7.82 28.47
N GLN A 292 7.92 -7.98 28.01
CA GLN A 292 8.54 -9.26 27.62
C GLN A 292 7.76 -10.05 26.56
N GLN A 293 6.80 -9.43 25.86
CA GLN A 293 5.99 -10.12 24.85
C GLN A 293 6.75 -10.35 23.54
N VAL A 294 7.81 -9.57 23.30
CA VAL A 294 8.67 -9.73 22.14
C VAL A 294 10.12 -9.66 22.57
N THR A 295 10.88 -10.71 22.28
CA THR A 295 12.33 -10.68 22.40
C THR A 295 12.93 -9.94 21.20
N TRP A 296 14.04 -9.25 21.42
CA TRP A 296 14.75 -8.54 20.35
C TRP A 296 15.09 -9.47 19.17
N SER A 297 15.38 -10.75 19.42
CA SER A 297 15.66 -11.75 18.38
C SER A 297 14.46 -12.05 17.47
N LEU A 298 13.25 -12.12 18.02
CA LEU A 298 11.99 -12.33 17.29
C LEU A 298 11.63 -11.13 16.39
N LEU A 299 11.84 -9.92 16.88
CA LEU A 299 11.70 -8.69 16.09
C LEU A 299 12.80 -8.57 15.04
N ALA A 300 14.02 -8.94 15.43
CA ALA A 300 15.19 -8.76 14.62
C ALA A 300 15.25 -9.75 13.47
N GLN A 301 14.93 -11.04 13.52
CA GLN A 301 15.24 -11.92 12.36
C GLN A 301 14.17 -11.96 11.25
N PRO A 302 12.92 -12.39 11.51
CA PRO A 302 11.86 -12.39 10.50
C PRO A 302 11.24 -11.00 10.24
N GLY A 303 11.29 -10.10 11.23
CA GLY A 303 10.70 -8.76 11.14
C GLY A 303 11.46 -7.76 10.26
N ARG A 304 12.74 -7.99 9.93
CA ARG A 304 13.58 -7.01 9.18
C ARG A 304 12.96 -6.61 7.86
N LEU A 305 12.41 -7.59 7.15
CA LEU A 305 11.81 -7.39 5.84
C LEU A 305 10.64 -6.42 5.91
N GLY A 306 9.64 -6.76 6.72
CA GLY A 306 8.45 -5.93 6.90
C GLY A 306 8.81 -4.55 7.44
N LEU A 307 9.78 -4.47 8.35
CA LEU A 307 10.23 -3.22 8.94
C LEU A 307 10.93 -2.33 7.93
N CYS A 308 11.91 -2.84 7.17
CA CYS A 308 12.59 -2.08 6.12
C CYS A 308 11.61 -1.64 5.03
N ILE A 309 10.77 -2.56 4.52
CA ILE A 309 9.76 -2.25 3.50
C ILE A 309 8.81 -1.17 4.05
N GLY A 310 8.34 -1.30 5.29
CA GLY A 310 7.45 -0.35 5.94
C GLY A 310 8.06 1.04 6.09
N LEU A 311 9.28 1.14 6.65
CA LEU A 311 9.98 2.41 6.85
C LEU A 311 10.25 3.13 5.53
N PHE A 312 10.78 2.44 4.52
CA PHE A 312 11.03 3.06 3.21
C PHE A 312 9.75 3.31 2.40
N SER A 313 8.66 2.59 2.67
CA SER A 313 7.32 2.92 2.15
C SER A 313 6.78 4.21 2.71
N MET A 314 7.12 4.59 3.95
CA MET A 314 6.78 5.92 4.48
C MET A 314 7.49 7.03 3.70
N LEU A 315 8.78 6.84 3.37
CA LEU A 315 9.53 7.77 2.54
C LEU A 315 8.89 7.92 1.15
N ALA A 316 8.61 6.80 0.48
CA ALA A 316 7.95 6.77 -0.83
C ALA A 316 6.56 7.43 -0.78
N GLY A 317 5.79 7.19 0.29
CA GLY A 317 4.50 7.81 0.52
C GLY A 317 4.57 9.33 0.66
N ILE A 318 5.58 9.85 1.36
CA ILE A 318 5.79 11.31 1.50
C ILE A 318 6.17 11.97 0.18
N LEU A 319 7.05 11.34 -0.58
CA LEU A 319 7.46 11.83 -1.89
C LEU A 319 6.26 11.82 -2.86
N SER A 320 5.47 10.75 -2.87
CA SER A 320 4.26 10.63 -3.69
C SER A 320 3.20 11.66 -3.29
N GLY A 321 2.90 11.76 -2.00
CA GLY A 321 1.92 12.71 -1.47
C GLY A 321 2.31 14.16 -1.72
N ARG A 322 3.62 14.47 -1.78
CA ARG A 322 4.10 15.80 -2.17
C ARG A 322 3.73 16.11 -3.64
N LEU A 323 3.99 15.18 -4.55
CA LEU A 323 3.64 15.35 -5.97
C LEU A 323 2.13 15.48 -6.17
N GLU A 324 1.34 14.69 -5.45
CA GLU A 324 -0.13 14.77 -5.49
C GLU A 324 -0.64 16.14 -5.04
N ARG A 325 -0.12 16.68 -3.93
CA ARG A 325 -0.48 18.02 -3.44
C ARG A 325 -0.08 19.13 -4.41
N LEU A 326 1.10 19.02 -5.03
CA LEU A 326 1.53 19.96 -6.06
C LEU A 326 0.62 19.94 -7.29
N TRP A 327 0.21 18.75 -7.75
CA TRP A 327 -0.71 18.61 -8.86
C TRP A 327 -2.11 19.17 -8.53
N ALA A 328 -2.63 18.85 -7.35
CA ALA A 328 -3.94 19.27 -6.88
C ALA A 328 -4.07 20.79 -6.76
N ARG A 329 -3.05 21.44 -6.19
CA ARG A 329 -3.03 22.87 -5.92
C ARG A 329 -2.55 23.73 -7.08
N ARG A 330 -2.56 23.21 -8.31
CA ARG A 330 -2.13 23.95 -9.52
C ARG A 330 -2.86 25.29 -9.72
N ARG A 331 -4.16 25.35 -9.39
CA ARG A 331 -4.96 26.58 -9.50
C ARG A 331 -4.51 27.60 -8.47
N GLU A 332 -4.27 27.16 -7.24
CA GLU A 332 -3.72 27.98 -6.17
C GLU A 332 -2.30 28.45 -6.51
N GLN A 333 -1.48 27.61 -7.13
CA GLN A 333 -0.15 27.98 -7.64
C GLN A 333 -0.21 29.06 -8.71
N ALA A 334 -1.14 28.95 -9.66
CA ALA A 334 -1.33 29.97 -10.69
C ALA A 334 -1.76 31.31 -10.08
N LEU A 335 -2.67 31.29 -9.10
CA LEU A 335 -3.08 32.48 -8.36
C LEU A 335 -1.91 33.08 -7.55
N MET A 336 -1.07 32.24 -6.93
CA MET A 336 0.10 32.72 -6.19
C MET A 336 1.09 33.47 -7.07
N LEU A 337 1.23 33.14 -8.36
CA LEU A 337 2.14 33.84 -9.27
C LEU A 337 1.68 35.25 -9.63
N LEU A 338 0.38 35.52 -9.47
CA LEU A 338 -0.21 36.84 -9.65
C LEU A 338 0.04 37.76 -8.45
N LEU A 339 0.42 37.19 -7.29
CA LEU A 339 0.70 37.97 -6.10
C LEU A 339 2.09 38.64 -6.20
N PRO A 340 2.20 39.93 -5.84
CA PRO A 340 3.50 40.61 -5.79
C PRO A 340 4.41 39.93 -4.76
N GLY A 341 5.69 39.74 -5.12
CA GLY A 341 6.68 39.10 -4.25
C GLY A 341 6.65 37.56 -4.23
N CYS A 342 5.88 36.90 -5.11
CA CYS A 342 5.96 35.45 -5.28
C CYS A 342 7.33 35.04 -5.85
N PRO A 343 8.02 34.04 -5.28
CA PRO A 343 9.37 33.69 -5.69
C PRO A 343 9.37 33.10 -7.11
N ARG A 344 10.27 33.59 -7.96
CA ARG A 344 10.47 33.13 -9.35
C ARG A 344 11.93 32.70 -9.53
N GLY A 345 12.17 31.68 -10.35
CA GLY A 345 13.53 31.26 -10.70
C GLY A 345 14.34 30.71 -9.51
N ALA A 346 15.40 31.42 -9.11
CA ALA A 346 16.41 30.95 -8.14
C ALA A 346 15.85 30.65 -6.74
N ASP A 347 14.87 31.42 -6.27
CA ASP A 347 14.20 31.19 -4.97
C ASP A 347 13.46 29.84 -4.94
N VAL A 348 12.99 29.40 -6.11
CA VAL A 348 12.31 28.11 -6.29
C VAL A 348 13.33 26.97 -6.33
N ALA A 349 14.55 27.20 -6.86
CA ALA A 349 15.65 26.24 -6.77
C ALA A 349 16.06 25.96 -5.32
N GLY A 350 16.09 27.00 -4.46
CA GLY A 350 16.37 26.84 -3.03
C GLY A 350 15.32 25.98 -2.31
N LEU A 351 14.05 26.06 -2.74
CA LEU A 351 12.98 25.19 -2.23
C LEU A 351 13.21 23.72 -2.62
N GLU A 352 13.56 23.45 -3.88
CA GLU A 352 13.86 22.10 -4.34
C GLU A 352 15.05 21.49 -3.62
N ALA A 353 16.13 22.27 -3.46
CA ALA A 353 17.31 21.84 -2.70
C ALA A 353 16.95 21.48 -1.26
N ARG A 354 16.11 22.30 -0.61
CA ARG A 354 15.60 22.02 0.74
C ARG A 354 14.71 20.78 0.77
N TRP A 355 13.88 20.56 -0.23
CA TRP A 355 13.04 19.37 -0.33
C TRP A 355 13.85 18.09 -0.52
N ARG A 356 14.91 18.16 -1.33
CA ARG A 356 15.88 17.08 -1.52
C ARG A 356 16.63 16.80 -0.23
N ALA A 357 17.17 17.84 0.41
CA ALA A 357 17.87 17.71 1.70
C ALA A 357 16.95 17.08 2.77
N GLN A 358 15.70 17.51 2.87
CA GLN A 358 14.72 16.89 3.77
C GLN A 358 14.48 15.41 3.45
N ALA A 359 14.33 15.05 2.18
CA ALA A 359 14.15 13.65 1.79
C ALA A 359 15.38 12.79 2.09
N LEU A 360 16.59 13.34 1.91
CA LEU A 360 17.85 12.68 2.28
C LEU A 360 18.01 12.53 3.79
N LEU A 361 17.66 13.54 4.57
CA LEU A 361 17.65 13.47 6.03
C LEU A 361 16.66 12.41 6.52
N LEU A 362 15.48 12.30 5.89
CA LEU A 362 14.54 11.23 6.20
C LEU A 362 15.08 9.86 5.83
N TRP A 363 15.64 9.73 4.64
CA TRP A 363 16.27 8.49 4.22
C TRP A 363 17.37 8.06 5.21
N ALA A 364 18.24 8.98 5.62
CA ALA A 364 19.31 8.73 6.57
C ALA A 364 18.75 8.34 7.95
N GLY A 365 17.75 9.06 8.45
CA GLY A 365 17.11 8.75 9.73
C GLY A 365 16.40 7.40 9.73
N LEU A 366 15.68 7.06 8.65
CA LEU A 366 15.02 5.76 8.50
C LEU A 366 16.03 4.62 8.36
N THR A 367 17.15 4.87 7.67
CA THR A 367 18.26 3.91 7.55
C THR A 367 18.92 3.68 8.90
N ALA A 368 19.23 4.74 9.65
CA ALA A 368 19.80 4.65 10.98
C ALA A 368 18.85 3.90 11.94
N LEU A 369 17.55 4.20 11.88
CA LEU A 369 16.54 3.48 12.65
C LEU A 369 16.48 2.00 12.27
N ALA A 370 16.42 1.68 10.97
CA ALA A 370 16.42 0.30 10.50
C ALA A 370 17.68 -0.45 10.95
N LEU A 371 18.86 0.18 10.87
CA LEU A 371 20.13 -0.40 11.32
C LEU A 371 20.17 -0.60 12.82
N ALA A 372 19.68 0.35 13.63
CA ALA A 372 19.62 0.23 15.07
C ALA A 372 18.71 -0.95 15.49
N LEU A 373 17.54 -1.07 14.85
CA LEU A 373 16.56 -2.13 15.11
C LEU A 373 17.03 -3.51 14.61
N THR A 374 17.98 -3.56 13.68
CA THR A 374 18.49 -4.80 13.10
C THR A 374 19.94 -5.11 13.51
N HIS A 375 20.54 -4.29 14.38
CA HIS A 375 21.95 -4.37 14.75
C HIS A 375 22.33 -5.72 15.36
N GLN A 376 21.46 -6.29 16.21
CA GLN A 376 21.65 -7.60 16.83
C GLN A 376 21.53 -8.77 15.84
N GLY A 377 21.32 -8.47 14.57
CA GLY A 377 20.99 -9.43 13.53
C GLY A 377 22.13 -10.11 12.80
N GLY A 378 23.38 -9.85 13.20
CA GLY A 378 24.57 -10.29 12.49
C GLY A 378 24.88 -9.46 11.24
N ALA A 379 25.93 -9.83 10.51
CA ALA A 379 26.37 -9.15 9.30
C ALA A 379 25.30 -9.17 8.19
N ALA A 380 24.71 -10.34 7.92
CA ALA A 380 23.70 -10.50 6.88
C ALA A 380 22.45 -9.61 7.07
N GLY A 381 22.05 -9.36 8.32
CA GLY A 381 20.93 -8.44 8.61
C GLY A 381 21.25 -6.99 8.27
N ARG A 382 22.46 -6.55 8.61
CA ARG A 382 22.94 -5.20 8.30
C ARG A 382 23.13 -5.02 6.80
N ASP A 383 23.70 -6.01 6.13
CA ASP A 383 23.89 -5.99 4.68
C ASP A 383 22.55 -5.91 3.94
N PHE A 384 21.54 -6.66 4.39
CA PHE A 384 20.18 -6.57 3.84
C PHE A 384 19.58 -5.16 4.01
N VAL A 385 19.66 -4.58 5.21
CA VAL A 385 19.11 -3.24 5.48
C VAL A 385 19.81 -2.19 4.63
N LEU A 386 21.14 -2.25 4.55
CA LEU A 386 21.93 -1.38 3.68
C LEU A 386 21.53 -1.57 2.23
N PHE A 387 21.35 -2.81 1.77
CA PHE A 387 20.94 -3.10 0.40
C PHE A 387 19.60 -2.44 0.05
N VAL A 388 18.59 -2.60 0.90
CA VAL A 388 17.25 -1.99 0.71
C VAL A 388 17.34 -0.46 0.79
N ALA A 389 18.08 0.07 1.77
CA ALA A 389 18.27 1.50 1.94
C ALA A 389 18.90 2.12 0.70
N LEU A 390 19.98 1.52 0.20
CA LEU A 390 20.70 1.97 -0.98
C LEU A 390 19.82 1.93 -2.22
N LEU A 391 19.08 0.85 -2.46
CA LEU A 391 18.11 0.82 -3.57
C LEU A 391 17.03 1.89 -3.46
N CYS A 392 16.67 2.34 -2.25
CA CYS A 392 15.72 3.44 -2.03
C CYS A 392 16.37 4.84 -2.09
N LEU A 393 17.70 4.94 -2.11
CA LEU A 393 18.43 6.21 -2.17
C LEU A 393 18.06 7.07 -3.38
N PRO A 394 17.82 6.53 -4.60
CA PRO A 394 17.49 7.36 -5.77
C PRO A 394 16.11 8.01 -5.73
N LEU A 395 15.23 7.60 -4.81
CA LEU A 395 13.85 8.08 -4.73
C LEU A 395 13.70 9.62 -4.65
N PRO A 396 14.50 10.37 -3.86
CA PRO A 396 14.43 11.84 -3.82
C PRO A 396 14.74 12.49 -5.17
N TRP A 397 15.72 11.98 -5.92
CA TRP A 397 16.07 12.48 -7.25
C TRP A 397 15.00 12.14 -8.27
N ALA A 398 14.51 10.91 -8.28
CA ALA A 398 13.43 10.48 -9.16
C ALA A 398 12.12 11.27 -8.89
N ALA A 399 11.81 11.55 -7.62
CA ALA A 399 10.68 12.38 -7.24
C ALA A 399 10.83 13.83 -7.72
N GLN A 400 12.02 14.41 -7.62
CA GLN A 400 12.29 15.77 -8.12
C GLN A 400 12.23 15.84 -9.65
N TRP A 401 12.86 14.90 -10.35
CA TRP A 401 12.77 14.80 -11.81
C TRP A 401 11.32 14.73 -12.27
N ARG A 402 10.51 13.92 -11.58
CA ARG A 402 9.08 13.80 -11.88
C ARG A 402 8.28 15.05 -11.50
N ALA A 403 8.68 15.79 -10.47
CA ALA A 403 8.07 17.07 -10.10
C ALA A 403 8.24 18.10 -11.23
N ARG A 404 9.42 18.15 -11.86
CA ARG A 404 9.72 19.05 -13.00
C ARG A 404 8.90 18.71 -14.24
N ARG A 405 8.62 17.42 -14.46
CA ARG A 405 7.85 16.90 -15.61
C ARG A 405 6.39 16.56 -15.27
N LEU A 406 5.82 17.21 -14.26
CA LEU A 406 4.48 16.93 -13.78
C LEU A 406 3.40 17.47 -14.74
N HIS A 407 3.19 16.77 -15.86
CA HIS A 407 2.18 17.13 -16.87
C HIS A 407 0.81 16.50 -16.60
N GLY A 408 0.76 15.42 -15.82
CA GLY A 408 -0.45 14.65 -15.54
C GLY A 408 -0.55 14.26 -14.07
N LYS A 409 -1.71 13.69 -13.70
CA LYS A 409 -1.94 13.19 -12.34
C LYS A 409 -0.83 12.20 -11.96
N PRO A 410 -0.10 12.41 -10.86
CA PRO A 410 0.92 11.46 -10.44
C PRO A 410 0.28 10.11 -10.11
N SER A 411 0.95 9.04 -10.52
CA SER A 411 0.50 7.67 -10.26
C SER A 411 1.20 7.14 -9.01
N PRO A 412 0.47 6.63 -8.01
CA PRO A 412 1.08 6.06 -6.79
C PRO A 412 1.95 4.83 -7.09
N TRP A 413 1.70 4.16 -8.23
CA TRP A 413 2.42 2.98 -8.69
C TRP A 413 3.90 3.21 -9.06
N VAL A 414 4.35 4.45 -9.08
CA VAL A 414 5.73 4.78 -9.48
C VAL A 414 6.70 4.62 -8.32
N PHE A 415 6.31 5.08 -7.13
CA PHE A 415 7.16 4.99 -5.92
C PHE A 415 6.64 3.97 -4.92
N GLY A 416 5.33 3.69 -4.90
CA GLY A 416 4.70 2.75 -3.97
C GLY A 416 5.33 1.34 -3.95
N PRO A 417 5.57 0.67 -5.09
CA PRO A 417 6.12 -0.69 -5.09
C PRO A 417 7.64 -0.72 -4.86
N TRP A 418 8.33 0.41 -4.93
CA TRP A 418 9.79 0.48 -4.93
C TRP A 418 10.44 -0.15 -3.68
N PRO A 419 9.99 0.15 -2.45
CA PRO A 419 10.57 -0.46 -1.25
C PRO A 419 10.31 -1.96 -1.15
N ALA A 420 9.14 -2.43 -1.63
CA ALA A 420 8.83 -3.85 -1.68
C ALA A 420 9.72 -4.58 -2.68
N LEU A 421 9.90 -4.01 -3.88
CA LEU A 421 10.84 -4.53 -4.88
C LEU A 421 12.27 -4.58 -4.34
N ALA A 422 12.73 -3.52 -3.66
CA ALA A 422 14.04 -3.48 -3.02
C ALA A 422 14.20 -4.56 -1.94
N GLY A 423 13.15 -4.81 -1.14
CA GLY A 423 13.14 -5.89 -0.16
C GLY A 423 13.23 -7.28 -0.80
N VAL A 424 12.46 -7.53 -1.85
CA VAL A 424 12.46 -8.82 -2.58
C VAL A 424 13.79 -9.05 -3.28
N THR A 425 14.36 -8.04 -3.93
CA THR A 425 15.68 -8.15 -4.57
C THR A 425 16.78 -8.35 -3.53
N GLY A 426 16.70 -7.70 -2.37
CA GLY A 426 17.63 -7.93 -1.26
C GLY A 426 17.60 -9.37 -0.74
N LEU A 427 16.42 -10.00 -0.70
CA LEU A 427 16.30 -11.42 -0.34
C LEU A 427 16.91 -12.36 -1.37
N ALA A 428 16.70 -12.07 -2.66
CA ALA A 428 17.26 -12.85 -3.75
C ALA A 428 18.78 -12.67 -3.88
N ALA A 429 19.30 -11.51 -3.49
CA ALA A 429 20.73 -11.17 -3.53
C ALA A 429 21.54 -11.89 -2.44
N ALA A 430 20.97 -12.09 -1.25
CA ALA A 430 21.62 -12.73 -0.11
C ALA A 430 22.21 -14.13 -0.41
N PRO A 431 21.48 -15.11 -1.01
CA PRO A 431 22.03 -16.43 -1.34
C PRO A 431 23.04 -16.41 -2.48
N LEU A 432 23.07 -15.34 -3.29
CA LEU A 432 23.98 -15.17 -4.42
C LEU A 432 25.31 -14.52 -4.00
N GLY A 433 25.51 -14.23 -2.71
CA GLY A 433 26.70 -13.53 -2.21
C GLY A 433 26.80 -12.08 -2.69
N ILE A 434 25.71 -11.51 -3.20
CA ILE A 434 25.68 -10.13 -3.69
C ILE A 434 25.63 -9.20 -2.48
N THR A 435 26.70 -8.45 -2.27
CA THR A 435 26.84 -7.55 -1.13
C THR A 435 26.12 -6.22 -1.35
N ALA A 436 25.95 -5.45 -0.26
CA ALA A 436 25.41 -4.09 -0.32
C ALA A 436 26.21 -3.15 -1.25
N ALA A 437 27.48 -3.44 -1.53
CA ALA A 437 28.30 -2.65 -2.46
C ALA A 437 27.74 -2.64 -3.89
N TRP A 438 27.16 -3.76 -4.35
CA TRP A 438 26.50 -3.84 -5.66
C TRP A 438 25.24 -2.98 -5.72
N SER A 439 24.45 -2.98 -4.64
CA SER A 439 23.28 -2.09 -4.53
C SER A 439 23.67 -0.61 -4.47
N LEU A 440 24.81 -0.28 -3.86
CA LEU A 440 25.36 1.07 -3.85
C LEU A 440 25.71 1.50 -5.27
N GLY A 441 26.41 0.65 -6.04
CA GLY A 441 26.74 0.90 -7.43
C GLY A 441 25.50 1.12 -8.30
N ALA A 442 24.50 0.24 -8.19
CA ALA A 442 23.23 0.38 -8.92
C ALA A 442 22.46 1.64 -8.51
N ALA A 443 22.37 1.94 -7.21
CA ALA A 443 21.70 3.13 -6.69
C ALA A 443 22.40 4.42 -7.14
N LEU A 444 23.72 4.47 -7.07
CA LEU A 444 24.51 5.60 -7.54
C LEU A 444 24.35 5.80 -9.04
N ALA A 445 24.36 4.72 -9.85
CA ALA A 445 24.10 4.81 -11.28
C ALA A 445 22.72 5.41 -11.58
N VAL A 446 21.67 4.95 -10.90
CA VAL A 446 20.30 5.49 -11.06
C VAL A 446 20.22 6.95 -10.59
N ALA A 447 20.83 7.29 -9.45
CA ALA A 447 20.86 8.65 -8.92
C ALA A 447 21.64 9.61 -9.84
N LEU A 448 22.78 9.17 -10.39
CA LEU A 448 23.57 9.93 -11.35
C LEU A 448 22.82 10.13 -12.66
N VAL A 449 22.19 9.09 -13.22
CA VAL A 449 21.36 9.21 -14.41
C VAL A 449 20.20 10.18 -14.15
N ALA A 450 19.51 10.06 -13.02
CA ALA A 450 18.45 10.98 -12.65
C ALA A 450 18.95 12.42 -12.51
N GLU A 451 20.08 12.65 -11.85
CA GLU A 451 20.71 13.97 -11.71
C GLU A 451 21.15 14.55 -13.05
N VAL A 452 21.74 13.74 -13.94
CA VAL A 452 22.11 14.15 -15.31
C VAL A 452 20.87 14.52 -16.12
N LEU A 453 19.79 13.74 -16.02
CA LEU A 453 18.51 14.05 -16.68
C LEU A 453 17.87 15.32 -16.11
N VAL A 454 17.94 15.52 -14.80
CA VAL A 454 17.47 16.73 -14.11
C VAL A 454 18.26 17.96 -14.54
N ARG A 455 19.59 17.84 -14.72
CA ARG A 455 20.46 18.93 -15.18
C ARG A 455 20.34 19.22 -16.68
N ARG A 456 20.04 18.19 -17.49
CA ARG A 456 19.82 18.32 -18.94
C ARG A 456 18.45 18.92 -19.28
N ASP A 457 17.48 18.86 -18.38
CA ASP A 457 16.24 19.61 -18.53
C ASP A 457 16.55 21.12 -18.44
N ALA A 458 16.62 21.79 -19.60
CA ALA A 458 16.81 23.24 -19.73
C ALA A 458 15.63 24.09 -19.21
N GLY A 459 14.66 23.46 -18.55
CA GLY A 459 13.49 24.13 -17.97
C GLY A 459 13.80 24.80 -16.62
N PRO A 460 12.94 25.73 -16.17
CA PRO A 460 13.08 26.33 -14.85
C PRO A 460 13.02 25.26 -13.73
N PRO A 461 13.71 25.48 -12.59
CA PRO A 461 13.96 24.49 -11.55
C PRO A 461 12.69 23.82 -11.04
N LEU A 462 11.59 24.55 -10.88
CA LEU A 462 10.25 23.99 -10.73
C LEU A 462 9.31 24.90 -11.53
N PRO A 463 8.54 24.39 -12.51
CA PRO A 463 7.55 25.21 -13.20
C PRO A 463 6.39 25.47 -12.24
N LEU A 464 6.36 26.63 -11.58
CA LEU A 464 5.13 27.18 -11.02
C LEU A 464 4.46 27.95 -12.16
N PRO A 465 3.24 27.62 -12.64
CA PRO A 465 2.33 26.57 -12.17
C PRO A 465 2.68 25.20 -12.79
N ALA A 466 2.69 24.15 -11.97
CA ALA A 466 3.03 22.81 -12.41
C ALA A 466 1.87 22.23 -13.25
N GLY A 467 1.92 22.42 -14.57
CA GLY A 467 1.07 21.73 -15.54
C GLY A 467 -0.20 22.46 -15.97
N ARG A 468 -0.09 23.17 -17.11
CA ARG A 468 -0.95 22.99 -18.29
C ARG A 468 -0.08 23.23 -19.54
N GLY A 469 0.60 22.18 -20.00
CA GLY A 469 0.82 22.10 -21.44
C GLY A 469 -0.54 21.84 -22.06
N ARG A 470 -1.10 22.80 -22.80
CA ARG A 470 -2.14 22.46 -23.77
C ARG A 470 -1.54 21.33 -24.63
N ARG A 471 -2.25 20.21 -24.76
CA ARG A 471 -2.13 19.43 -25.99
C ARG A 471 -2.67 20.37 -27.07
N THR A 472 -1.76 21.07 -27.74
CA THR A 472 -1.98 21.45 -29.14
C THR A 472 -1.73 20.21 -29.97
#